data_AF-A0A1I8QCX0-F1
#
_entry.id   AF-A0A1I8QCX0-F1
#
_cell.length_a   1.000
_cell.length_b   1.000
_cell.length_c   1.000
_cell.angle_alpha   90.00
_cell.angle_beta   90.00
_cell.angle_gamma   90.00
#
_symmetry.space_group_name_H-M   'P 1'
#
loop_
_entity.id
_entity.type
_entity.pdbx_description
1 polymer ?
#
loop_
_entity_poly.entity_id
_entity_poly.type
_entity_poly.pdbx_seq_one_letter_code
_entity_poly.pdbx_strand_id
1 'polypeptide(L)' 'MKGHHHPSAITGLFLATICLLLTVANAYTHYRLPTSIQPDRYKLKVITHLENPANLTFNGQVSIRFLVLEDTKNI' A
#
# COMPACT_ATOMS: atom_id res chain seq x y z
N MET A 1 -11.77 50.97 -2.98
CA MET A 1 -11.99 49.52 -3.20
C MET A 1 -10.65 48.88 -3.52
N LYS A 2 -10.03 48.16 -2.58
CA LYS A 2 -8.73 47.51 -2.77
C LYS A 2 -8.91 46.05 -2.33
N GLY A 3 -8.91 45.14 -3.30
CA GLY A 3 -9.25 43.74 -3.11
C GLY A 3 -8.22 43.02 -2.24
N HIS A 4 -8.70 42.29 -1.23
CA HIS A 4 -7.92 41.31 -0.50
C HIS A 4 -7.55 40.16 -1.44
N HIS A 5 -6.30 40.14 -1.91
CA HIS A 5 -5.71 38.99 -2.59
C HIS A 5 -5.53 37.85 -1.58
N HIS A 6 -6.01 36.66 -1.95
CA HIS A 6 -6.08 35.42 -1.17
C HIS A 6 -4.82 34.55 -1.44
N PRO A 7 -3.77 34.56 -0.60
CA PRO A 7 -2.55 33.76 -0.79
C PRO A 7 -2.71 32.25 -0.51
N SER A 8 -3.89 31.82 -0.02
CA SER A 8 -4.14 30.45 0.45
C SER A 8 -4.35 29.41 -0.67
N ALA A 9 -4.77 29.84 -1.86
CA ALA A 9 -5.08 28.90 -2.94
C ALA A 9 -3.81 28.32 -3.61
N ILE A 10 -2.77 29.14 -3.77
CA ILE A 10 -1.51 28.77 -4.41
C ILE A 10 -0.71 27.83 -3.51
N THR A 11 -0.69 28.11 -2.21
CA THR A 11 -0.06 27.25 -1.19
C THR A 11 -0.77 25.90 -1.08
N GLY A 12 -2.10 25.87 -1.14
CA GLY A 12 -2.87 24.63 -1.18
C GLY A 12 -2.58 23.77 -2.41
N LEU A 13 -2.49 24.39 -3.59
CA LEU A 13 -2.16 23.68 -4.84
C LEU A 13 -0.74 23.10 -4.81
N PHE A 14 0.22 23.84 -4.25
CA PHE A 14 1.62 23.39 -4.13
C PHE A 14 1.77 22.23 -3.14
N LEU A 15 1.05 22.27 -2.01
CA LEU A 15 1.00 21.14 -1.08
C LEU A 15 0.37 19.91 -1.73
N ALA A 16 -0.72 20.09 -2.49
CA ALA A 16 -1.40 19.00 -3.18
C ALA A 16 -0.51 18.35 -4.25
N THR A 17 0.24 19.13 -5.02
CA THR A 17 1.18 18.60 -6.02
C THR A 17 2.37 17.91 -5.38
N ILE A 18 2.93 18.43 -4.29
CA ILE A 18 3.97 17.73 -3.50
C ILE A 18 3.43 16.41 -2.96
N CYS A 19 2.24 16.42 -2.36
CA CYS A 19 1.62 15.21 -1.82
C CYS A 19 1.39 14.16 -2.92
N LEU A 20 0.88 14.59 -4.08
CA LEU A 20 0.71 13.72 -5.24
C LEU A 20 2.05 13.14 -5.71
N LEU A 21 3.09 13.95 -5.90
CA LEU A 21 4.44 13.51 -6.29
C LEU A 21 5.03 12.47 -5.32
N LEU A 22 4.85 12.67 -4.01
CA LEU A 22 5.31 11.72 -2.99
C LEU A 22 4.59 10.37 -3.08
N THR A 23 3.29 10.36 -3.40
CA THR A 23 2.55 9.10 -3.55
C THR A 23 2.98 8.28 -4.77
N VAL A 24 3.24 8.94 -5.91
CA VAL A 24 3.68 8.24 -7.14
C VAL A 24 5.09 7.68 -6.99
N ALA A 25 5.98 8.39 -6.29
CA ALA A 25 7.35 7.95 -6.05
C ALA A 25 7.43 6.66 -5.22
N ASN A 26 6.40 6.34 -4.44
CA ASN A 26 6.37 5.18 -3.55
C ASN A 26 5.70 3.94 -4.18
N ALA A 27 5.32 4.00 -5.45
CA ALA A 27 4.76 2.86 -6.16
C ALA A 27 5.87 1.88 -6.56
N TYR A 28 5.75 0.62 -6.16
CA TYR A 28 6.68 -0.43 -6.58
C TYR A 28 6.47 -0.75 -8.07
N THR A 29 7.44 -0.38 -8.92
CA THR A 29 7.34 -0.50 -10.39
C THR A 29 8.04 -1.75 -10.95
N HIS A 30 8.52 -2.65 -10.09
CA HIS A 30 9.24 -3.85 -10.51
C HIS A 30 8.33 -5.09 -10.54
N TYR A 31 8.56 -5.98 -11.51
CA TYR A 31 7.82 -7.24 -11.66
C TYR A 31 8.30 -8.38 -10.74
N ARG A 32 9.54 -8.30 -10.24
CA ARG A 32 10.10 -9.28 -9.32
C ARG A 32 10.07 -8.70 -7.92
N LEU A 33 9.82 -9.54 -6.92
CA LEU A 33 9.89 -9.12 -5.53
C LEU A 33 11.34 -8.76 -5.15
N PRO A 34 11.54 -7.89 -4.14
CA PRO A 34 12.85 -7.65 -3.56
C PRO A 34 13.43 -8.94 -2.97
N THR A 35 14.76 -9.06 -3.00
CA THR A 35 15.50 -10.17 -2.37
C THR A 35 15.94 -9.84 -0.94
N SER A 36 15.65 -8.64 -0.44
CA SER A 36 16.00 -8.19 0.92
C SER A 36 15.23 -8.91 2.02
N ILE A 37 14.12 -9.59 1.68
CA ILE A 37 13.31 -10.37 2.60
C ILE A 37 13.10 -11.77 2.03
N GLN A 38 13.27 -12.79 2.87
CA GLN A 38 13.03 -14.18 2.52
C GLN A 38 11.99 -14.82 3.44
N PRO A 39 10.84 -15.28 2.91
CA PRO A 39 9.88 -16.05 3.68
C PRO A 39 10.47 -17.37 4.20
N ASP A 40 10.18 -17.69 5.45
CA ASP A 40 10.58 -18.95 6.09
C ASP A 40 9.36 -19.83 6.41
N ARG A 41 8.25 -19.24 6.87
CA ARG A 41 7.03 -20.01 7.18
C ARG A 41 5.75 -19.21 7.00
N TYR A 42 4.71 -19.89 6.51
CA TYR A 42 3.35 -19.39 6.45
C TYR A 42 2.46 -20.17 7.41
N LYS A 43 1.64 -19.47 8.18
CA LYS A 43 0.47 -20.03 8.85
C LYS A 43 -0.76 -19.49 8.14
N LEU A 44 -1.53 -20.38 7.54
CA LEU A 44 -2.71 -20.04 6.74
C LEU A 44 -3.97 -20.57 7.43
N LYS A 45 -5.00 -19.73 7.45
CA LYS A 45 -6.37 -20.12 7.78
C LYS A 45 -7.26 -19.65 6.64
N VAL A 46 -8.02 -20.57 6.07
CA VAL A 46 -8.98 -20.29 5.01
C VAL A 46 -10.34 -20.80 5.45
N ILE A 47 -11.35 -19.95 5.36
CA ILE A 47 -12.75 -20.25 5.65
C ILE A 47 -13.51 -20.04 4.36
N THR A 48 -14.03 -21.11 3.77
CA THR A 48 -14.81 -21.05 2.54
C THR A 48 -16.29 -20.84 2.84
N HIS A 49 -16.96 -20.05 2.01
CA HIS A 49 -18.39 -19.77 2.08
C HIS A 49 -19.02 -20.31 0.78
N LEU A 50 -19.51 -21.54 0.83
CA LEU A 50 -19.98 -22.31 -0.34
C LEU A 50 -21.49 -22.58 -0.30
N GLU A 51 -22.14 -22.15 0.76
CA GLU A 51 -23.56 -22.37 1.05
C GLU A 51 -24.50 -21.66 0.07
N ASN A 52 -24.06 -20.55 -0.54
CA ASN A 52 -24.81 -19.83 -1.56
C ASN A 52 -24.11 -19.94 -2.92
N PRO A 53 -24.63 -20.75 -3.87
CA PRO A 53 -24.04 -20.90 -5.21
C PRO A 53 -23.92 -19.58 -6.00
N ALA A 54 -24.73 -18.58 -5.71
CA ALA A 54 -24.67 -17.26 -6.35
C ALA A 54 -23.59 -16.35 -5.74
N ASN A 55 -23.00 -16.72 -4.60
CA ASN A 55 -22.02 -15.91 -3.88
C ASN A 55 -20.94 -16.78 -3.21
N LEU A 56 -20.15 -17.46 -4.03
CA LEU A 56 -19.04 -18.27 -3.57
C LEU A 56 -17.86 -17.37 -3.21
N THR A 57 -17.49 -17.37 -1.93
CA THR A 57 -16.42 -16.52 -1.40
C THR A 57 -15.58 -17.28 -0.37
N PHE A 58 -14.51 -16.65 0.11
CA PHE A 58 -13.75 -17.15 1.24
C PHE A 58 -13.14 -15.99 2.04
N ASN A 59 -12.92 -16.25 3.32
CA ASN A 59 -12.14 -15.40 4.20
C ASN A 59 -10.80 -16.05 4.49
N GLY A 60 -9.73 -15.26 4.47
CA GLY A 60 -8.38 -15.71 4.70
C GLY A 60 -7.71 -14.96 5.85
N GLN A 61 -6.88 -15.66 6.60
CA GLN A 61 -5.89 -15.05 7.49
C GLN A 61 -4.54 -15.69 7.22
N VAL A 62 -3.51 -14.86 7.15
CA VAL A 62 -2.12 -15.29 7.00
C VAL A 62 -1.24 -14.67 8.07
N SER A 63 -0.32 -15.46 8.61
CA SER A 63 0.84 -14.97 9.33
C SER A 63 2.10 -15.49 8.65
N ILE A 64 2.95 -14.56 8.20
CA ILE A 64 4.19 -14.87 7.50
C ILE A 64 5.34 -14.61 8.45
N ARG A 65 6.18 -15.61 8.68
CA ARG A 65 7.51 -15.43 9.27
C ARG A 65 8.51 -15.34 8.13
N PHE A 66 9.33 -14.32 8.15
CA PHE A 66 10.37 -14.08 7.16
C PHE A 66 11.65 -13.57 7.83
N LEU A 67 12.75 -13.71 7.12
CA LEU A 67 14.06 -13.17 7.48
C LEU A 67 14.30 -11.89 6.70
N VAL A 68 14.89 -10.89 7.35
CA VAL A 68 15.42 -9.70 6.69
C VAL A 68 16.88 -9.98 6.37
N LEU A 69 17.20 -10.13 5.08
CA LEU A 69 18.54 -10.43 4.58
C LEU A 69 19.36 -9.16 4.34
N GLU A 70 18.68 -8.05 4.03
CA GLU A 70 19.28 -6.73 3.83
C GLU A 70 18.39 -5.65 4.49
N ASP A 71 19.00 -4.60 5.05
CA ASP A 71 18.28 -3.51 5.71
C ASP A 71 17.25 -2.87 4.76
N THR A 72 15.98 -2.86 5.19
CA THR A 72 14.87 -2.33 4.39
C THR A 72 13.84 -1.62 5.27
N LYS A 73 13.11 -0.68 4.65
CA LYS A 73 12.00 0.07 5.28
C LYS A 73 10.63 -0.35 4.77
N ASN A 74 10.58 -1.31 3.84
CA ASN A 74 9.35 -1.82 3.24
C ASN A 74 9.38 -3.35 3.14
N ILE A 75 8.19 -3.95 3.16
CA ILE A 75 7.92 -5.37 2.93
C ILE A 75 7.26 -5.52 1.57
#